data_AF-A0A7Y3A7E8-F1
#
_entry.id   AF-A0A7Y3A7E8-F1
#
_cell.length_a   1.000
_cell.length_b   1.000
_cell.length_c   1.000
_cell.angle_alpha   90.00
_cell.angle_beta   90.00
_cell.angle_gamma   90.00
#
_symmetry.space_group_name_H-M   'P 1'
#
loop_
_entity.id
_entity.type
_entity.pdbx_description
1 polymer ?
#
loop_
_entity_poly.entity_id
_entity_poly.type
_entity_poly.pdbx_seq_one_letter_code
_entity_poly.pdbx_strand_id
1 'polypeptide(L)'
;MHNDSTYYKPVNSGFFYSLIFALFITVATACHHSDRPAQSSRYLTIAGETMGTTYHISIDTFLDIKMEIDSLLIDINKAVSTYDPASLISRINSSDEENLVLASNIHFQTNFTNALDVYKATNGLFDPTVMPLVNYWGFGYRKRQVLDYSDQSKIDSIMMLVGMDKWRYSEQEAGFEIRKPTGAELDFSAIAKGYAVDYIADYIEKTGIKNYMVEIGGEVYARGLSKKNKSWAIGLNTPSEDAGFTDYEDIVSIDGIGLASSGN
;
A
#
# COMPACT_ATOMS: atom_id res chain seq x y z
N MET A 1 31.25 -108.79 11.07
CA MET A 1 30.75 -108.21 12.33
C MET A 1 31.76 -107.13 12.71
N HIS A 2 31.55 -105.82 12.62
CA HIS A 2 30.36 -105.00 12.86
C HIS A 2 30.15 -103.97 11.74
N ASN A 3 28.89 -103.54 11.62
CA ASN A 3 28.36 -102.53 10.73
C ASN A 3 28.19 -101.25 11.55
N ASP A 4 28.62 -100.08 11.07
CA ASP A 4 28.18 -98.79 11.60
C ASP A 4 28.04 -97.78 10.45
N SER A 5 26.79 -97.39 10.20
CA SER A 5 26.37 -96.39 9.23
C SER A 5 25.96 -95.11 9.96
N THR A 6 26.71 -94.02 9.76
CA THR A 6 26.31 -92.69 10.24
C THR A 6 25.61 -91.89 9.15
N TYR A 7 24.35 -91.55 9.44
CA TYR A 7 23.46 -90.68 8.67
C TYR A 7 23.93 -89.21 8.68
N TYR A 8 23.96 -88.56 7.52
CA TYR A 8 23.99 -87.09 7.38
C TYR A 8 22.57 -86.57 7.06
N LYS A 9 22.05 -85.62 7.85
CA LYS A 9 20.84 -84.85 7.54
C LYS A 9 21.20 -83.60 6.73
N PRO A 10 20.40 -83.19 5.71
CA PRO A 10 20.58 -81.90 5.05
C PRO A 10 19.96 -80.76 5.89
N VAL A 11 20.65 -79.62 5.90
CA VAL A 11 20.19 -78.37 6.53
C VAL A 11 19.29 -77.62 5.54
N ASN A 12 18.13 -77.16 6.03
CA ASN A 12 17.10 -76.46 5.27
C ASN A 12 17.59 -75.11 4.72
N SER A 13 17.68 -74.98 3.40
CA SER A 13 18.05 -73.74 2.67
C SER A 13 16.90 -72.72 2.51
N GLY A 14 15.72 -73.00 3.07
CA GLY A 14 14.52 -72.17 2.89
C GLY A 14 14.48 -70.88 3.73
N PHE A 15 15.31 -70.73 4.76
CA PHE A 15 15.22 -69.60 5.70
C PHE A 15 15.98 -68.34 5.25
N PHE A 16 17.00 -68.48 4.39
CA PHE A 16 17.84 -67.35 3.96
C PHE A 16 17.20 -66.49 2.85
N TYR A 17 16.36 -67.08 1.99
CA TYR A 17 15.70 -66.34 0.91
C TYR A 17 14.53 -65.46 1.39
N SER A 18 13.93 -65.78 2.53
CA SER A 18 12.79 -65.03 3.08
C SER A 18 13.23 -63.70 3.74
N LEU A 19 14.43 -63.65 4.30
CA LEU A 19 15.00 -62.43 4.92
C LEU A 19 15.50 -61.39 3.91
N ILE A 20 15.97 -61.83 2.73
CA ILE A 20 16.46 -60.92 1.67
C ILE A 20 15.29 -60.25 0.93
N PHE A 21 14.15 -60.94 0.79
CA PHE A 21 12.97 -60.39 0.12
C PHE A 21 12.23 -59.35 0.99
N ALA A 22 12.26 -59.51 2.32
CA ALA A 22 11.67 -58.53 3.24
C ALA A 22 12.45 -57.21 3.31
N LEU A 23 13.77 -57.24 3.09
CA LEU A 23 14.61 -56.03 3.10
C LEU A 23 14.45 -55.17 1.83
N PHE A 24 14.06 -55.76 0.71
CA PHE A 24 13.84 -55.04 -0.56
C PHE A 24 12.50 -54.29 -0.59
N ILE A 25 11.50 -54.72 0.18
CA ILE A 25 10.18 -54.07 0.20
C ILE A 25 10.18 -52.83 1.11
N THR A 26 11.00 -52.78 2.15
CA THR A 26 11.12 -51.61 3.04
C THR A 26 11.87 -50.43 2.44
N VAL A 27 12.67 -50.63 1.38
CA VAL A 27 13.39 -49.55 0.69
C VAL A 27 12.51 -48.87 -0.38
N ALA A 28 11.45 -49.53 -0.84
CA ALA A 28 10.56 -48.98 -1.87
C ALA A 28 9.50 -47.99 -1.35
N THR A 29 9.26 -47.93 -0.04
CA THR A 29 8.27 -47.02 0.57
C THR A 29 8.88 -45.74 1.15
N ALA A 30 10.20 -45.54 1.07
CA ALA A 30 10.89 -44.38 1.66
C ALA A 30 10.98 -43.15 0.74
N CYS A 31 10.43 -43.19 -0.46
CA CYS A 31 10.50 -42.07 -1.43
C CYS A 31 9.11 -41.62 -1.89
N HIS A 32 8.22 -41.29 -0.96
CA HIS A 32 7.03 -40.48 -1.26
C HIS A 32 6.76 -39.46 -0.14
N HIS A 33 7.80 -38.69 0.21
CA HIS A 33 7.59 -37.32 0.65
C HIS A 33 7.88 -36.44 -0.57
N SER A 34 6.82 -36.09 -1.29
CA SER A 34 6.86 -35.04 -2.29
C SER A 34 6.99 -33.70 -1.56
N ASP A 35 8.20 -33.42 -1.06
CA ASP A 35 8.66 -32.04 -0.91
C ASP A 35 8.59 -31.42 -2.30
N ARG A 36 7.47 -30.75 -2.60
CA ARG A 36 7.43 -29.85 -3.73
C ARG A 36 8.61 -28.90 -3.52
N PRO A 37 9.60 -28.84 -4.43
CA PRO A 37 10.63 -27.82 -4.32
C PRO A 37 9.88 -26.50 -4.24
N ALA A 38 10.15 -25.70 -3.19
CA ALA A 38 9.58 -24.39 -3.03
C ALA A 38 9.77 -23.67 -4.36
N GLN A 39 8.66 -23.51 -5.09
CA GLN A 39 8.65 -22.85 -6.39
C GLN A 39 9.28 -21.50 -6.10
N SER A 40 10.44 -21.21 -6.69
CA SER A 40 11.11 -19.93 -6.50
C SER A 40 10.24 -18.86 -7.16
N SER A 41 9.21 -18.41 -6.43
CA SER A 41 8.36 -17.29 -6.81
C SER A 41 9.29 -16.10 -7.02
N ARG A 42 9.45 -15.67 -8.27
CA ARG A 42 10.40 -14.61 -8.60
C ARG A 42 9.68 -13.30 -8.39
N TYR A 43 9.67 -12.84 -7.14
CA TYR A 43 9.15 -11.52 -6.81
C TYR A 43 10.05 -10.46 -7.41
N LEU A 44 9.45 -9.55 -8.17
CA LEU A 44 10.08 -8.30 -8.57
C LEU A 44 9.80 -7.25 -7.49
N THR A 45 10.83 -6.49 -7.12
CA THR A 45 10.72 -5.31 -6.26
C THR A 45 10.95 -4.08 -7.12
N ILE A 46 9.97 -3.16 -7.10
CA ILE A 46 10.00 -1.87 -7.77
C ILE A 46 10.03 -0.80 -6.69
N ALA A 47 10.91 0.19 -6.84
CA ALA A 47 11.00 1.29 -5.88
C ALA A 47 11.36 2.59 -6.59
N GLY A 48 11.05 3.71 -5.92
CA GLY A 48 11.33 5.05 -6.40
C GLY A 48 10.81 6.11 -5.42
N GLU A 49 10.72 7.34 -5.91
CA GLU A 49 10.24 8.49 -5.14
C GLU A 49 8.93 9.01 -5.74
N THR A 50 8.02 9.47 -4.88
CA THR A 50 6.76 10.11 -5.27
C THR A 50 6.18 10.88 -4.09
N MET A 51 5.38 11.91 -4.33
CA MET A 51 4.62 12.62 -3.28
C MET A 51 5.46 13.05 -2.05
N GLY A 52 6.72 13.42 -2.25
CA GLY A 52 7.64 13.82 -1.17
C GLY A 52 8.13 12.68 -0.28
N THR A 53 7.95 11.43 -0.72
CA THR A 53 8.36 10.21 -0.01
C THR A 53 8.84 9.14 -1.00
N THR A 54 9.02 7.91 -0.53
CA THR A 54 9.36 6.75 -1.36
C THR A 54 8.17 5.83 -1.56
N TYR A 55 8.26 4.99 -2.59
CA TYR A 55 7.35 3.86 -2.76
C TYR A 55 8.14 2.56 -2.91
N HIS A 56 7.56 1.47 -2.41
CA HIS A 56 8.09 0.11 -2.55
C HIS A 56 6.96 -0.85 -2.94
N ILE A 57 7.14 -1.55 -4.04
CA ILE A 57 6.15 -2.48 -4.58
C ILE A 57 6.81 -3.83 -4.77
N SER A 58 6.22 -4.88 -4.21
CA SER A 58 6.67 -6.26 -4.39
C SER A 58 5.58 -7.04 -5.10
N ILE A 59 5.88 -7.62 -6.26
CA ILE A 59 4.91 -8.27 -7.15
C ILE A 59 5.43 -9.64 -7.63
N ASP A 60 4.58 -10.65 -7.64
CA ASP A 60 4.90 -12.00 -8.13
C ASP A 60 4.75 -12.08 -9.65
N THR A 61 5.74 -11.54 -10.37
CA THR A 61 5.74 -11.49 -11.84
C THR A 61 7.15 -11.40 -12.41
N PHE A 62 7.28 -11.76 -13.69
CA PHE A 62 8.48 -11.52 -14.50
C PHE A 62 8.39 -10.23 -15.33
N LEU A 63 7.20 -9.62 -15.40
CA LEU A 63 6.98 -8.39 -16.17
C LEU A 63 7.44 -7.20 -15.35
N ASP A 64 8.40 -6.44 -15.89
CA ASP A 64 8.75 -5.13 -15.34
C ASP A 64 7.70 -4.11 -15.79
N ILE A 65 6.95 -3.59 -14.81
CA ILE A 65 5.89 -2.59 -14.98
C ILE A 65 6.26 -1.25 -14.33
N LYS A 66 7.56 -1.03 -14.06
CA LYS A 66 8.01 0.17 -13.35
C LYS A 66 7.64 1.46 -14.07
N MET A 67 7.82 1.51 -15.39
CA MET A 67 7.56 2.73 -16.17
C MET A 67 6.08 3.11 -16.13
N GLU A 68 5.19 2.11 -16.17
CA GLU A 68 3.75 2.30 -16.05
C GLU A 68 3.38 2.81 -14.67
N ILE A 69 3.92 2.21 -13.60
CA ILE A 69 3.71 2.68 -12.22
C ILE A 69 4.20 4.11 -12.04
N ASP A 70 5.41 4.43 -12.51
CA ASP A 70 5.97 5.78 -12.45
C ASP A 70 5.06 6.77 -13.17
N SER A 71 4.58 6.42 -14.37
CA SER A 71 3.66 7.27 -15.14
C SER A 71 2.36 7.53 -14.38
N LEU A 72 1.76 6.50 -13.77
CA LEU A 72 0.53 6.64 -13.00
C LEU A 72 0.74 7.54 -11.78
N LEU A 73 1.84 7.34 -11.04
CA LEU A 73 2.17 8.17 -9.88
C LEU A 73 2.41 9.63 -10.26
N ILE A 74 3.07 9.88 -11.39
CA ILE A 74 3.26 11.23 -11.95
C ILE A 74 1.90 11.88 -12.27
N ASP A 75 0.99 11.15 -12.89
CA ASP A 75 -0.32 11.68 -13.28
C ASP A 75 -1.23 11.96 -12.07
N ILE A 76 -1.16 11.13 -11.03
CA ILE A 76 -1.80 11.42 -9.74
C ILE A 76 -1.19 12.69 -9.15
N ASN A 77 0.14 12.81 -9.11
CA ASN A 77 0.82 13.97 -8.53
C ASN A 77 0.47 15.29 -9.26
N LYS A 78 0.36 15.26 -10.59
CA LYS A 78 -0.14 16.41 -11.39
C LYS A 78 -1.57 16.81 -11.04
N ALA A 79 -2.38 15.92 -10.48
CA ALA A 79 -3.74 16.25 -10.07
C ALA A 79 -3.79 16.84 -8.65
N VAL A 80 -3.00 16.31 -7.71
CA VAL A 80 -3.21 16.54 -6.26
C VAL A 80 -2.03 17.13 -5.49
N SER A 81 -0.91 17.45 -6.13
CA SER A 81 0.24 18.06 -5.45
C SER A 81 0.04 19.55 -5.19
N THR A 82 -0.01 19.97 -3.92
CA THR A 82 -0.05 21.39 -3.55
C THR A 82 1.30 22.10 -3.72
N TYR A 83 2.39 21.35 -3.95
CA TYR A 83 3.74 21.88 -4.13
C TYR A 83 4.11 22.14 -5.59
N ASP A 84 3.42 21.48 -6.55
CA ASP A 84 3.58 21.74 -7.98
C ASP A 84 2.60 22.84 -8.42
N PRO A 85 3.07 24.04 -8.82
CA PRO A 85 2.20 25.13 -9.27
C PRO A 85 1.39 24.79 -10.53
N ALA A 86 1.83 23.81 -11.33
CA ALA A 86 1.13 23.38 -12.53
C ALA A 86 0.02 22.36 -12.23
N SER A 87 -0.05 21.82 -11.01
CA SER A 87 -1.03 20.80 -10.66
C SER A 87 -2.46 21.35 -10.68
N LEU A 88 -3.43 20.46 -10.86
CA LEU A 88 -4.84 20.85 -10.87
C LEU A 88 -5.27 21.46 -9.51
N ILE A 89 -4.91 20.83 -8.39
CA ILE A 89 -5.22 21.37 -7.05
C ILE A 89 -4.59 22.74 -6.81
N SER A 90 -3.33 22.96 -7.24
CA SER A 90 -2.65 24.25 -7.06
C SER A 90 -3.34 25.35 -7.86
N ARG A 91 -3.77 25.04 -9.09
CA ARG A 91 -4.53 25.98 -9.92
C ARG A 91 -5.87 26.34 -9.28
N ILE A 92 -6.60 25.36 -8.73
CA ILE A 92 -7.85 25.59 -7.99
C ILE A 92 -7.60 26.49 -6.77
N ASN A 93 -6.58 26.18 -5.98
CA ASN A 93 -6.21 26.93 -4.78
C ASN A 93 -5.80 28.38 -5.10
N SER A 94 -5.12 28.58 -6.22
CA SER A 94 -4.68 29.91 -6.67
C SER A 94 -5.78 30.74 -7.33
N SER A 95 -6.93 30.15 -7.65
CA SER A 95 -8.02 30.88 -8.31
C SER A 95 -8.85 31.70 -7.33
N ASP A 96 -9.11 32.94 -7.71
CA ASP A 96 -10.03 33.84 -7.01
C ASP A 96 -11.50 33.61 -7.41
N GLU A 97 -11.76 32.78 -8.43
CA GLU A 97 -13.10 32.44 -8.89
C GLU A 97 -13.84 31.58 -7.86
N GLU A 98 -15.06 31.99 -7.51
CA GLU A 98 -15.94 31.23 -6.63
C GLU A 98 -16.58 30.02 -7.31
N ASN A 99 -16.63 30.01 -8.65
CA ASN A 99 -17.16 28.91 -9.44
C ASN A 99 -16.15 28.50 -10.52
N LEU A 100 -15.73 27.24 -10.49
CA LEU A 100 -14.73 26.66 -11.38
C LEU A 100 -15.34 25.49 -12.15
N VAL A 101 -15.28 25.54 -13.47
CA VAL A 101 -15.64 24.39 -14.33
C VAL A 101 -14.36 23.72 -14.81
N LEU A 102 -14.10 22.52 -14.32
CA LEU A 102 -12.89 21.77 -14.57
C LEU A 102 -13.15 20.65 -15.58
N ALA A 103 -12.19 20.40 -16.47
CA ALA A 103 -12.19 19.16 -17.23
C ALA A 103 -12.12 17.97 -16.26
N SER A 104 -12.83 16.88 -16.58
CA SER A 104 -12.84 15.68 -15.75
C SER A 104 -11.42 15.16 -15.52
N ASN A 105 -11.08 14.97 -14.25
CA ASN A 105 -9.80 14.41 -13.82
C ASN A 105 -10.09 13.43 -12.68
N ILE A 106 -9.97 12.14 -12.97
CA ILE A 106 -10.37 11.08 -12.05
C ILE A 106 -9.60 11.13 -10.73
N HIS A 107 -8.31 11.47 -10.75
CA HIS A 107 -7.48 11.51 -9.56
C HIS A 107 -7.92 12.63 -8.62
N PHE A 108 -8.14 13.83 -9.14
CA PHE A 108 -8.65 14.94 -8.35
C PHE A 108 -10.07 14.66 -7.84
N GLN A 109 -10.97 14.21 -8.72
CA GLN A 109 -12.37 13.93 -8.38
C GLN A 109 -12.48 12.89 -7.28
N THR A 110 -11.75 11.77 -7.40
CA THR A 110 -11.78 10.70 -6.40
C THR A 110 -11.23 11.17 -5.05
N ASN A 111 -10.13 11.92 -5.04
CA ASN A 111 -9.60 12.49 -3.79
C ASN A 111 -10.58 13.48 -3.16
N PHE A 112 -11.21 14.34 -3.95
CA PHE A 112 -12.20 15.30 -3.47
C PHE A 112 -13.42 14.59 -2.85
N THR A 113 -13.99 13.60 -3.54
CA THR A 113 -15.18 12.88 -3.04
C THR A 113 -14.84 12.01 -1.83
N ASN A 114 -13.71 11.31 -1.84
CA ASN A 114 -13.28 10.50 -0.68
C ASN A 114 -13.01 11.41 0.53
N ALA A 115 -12.35 12.55 0.34
CA ALA A 115 -12.09 13.50 1.41
C ALA A 115 -13.39 14.09 1.99
N LEU A 116 -14.38 14.37 1.14
CA LEU A 116 -15.70 14.79 1.56
C LEU A 116 -16.41 13.71 2.41
N ASP A 117 -16.30 12.45 2.01
CA ASP A 117 -16.93 11.34 2.74
C ASP A 117 -16.27 11.12 4.09
N VAL A 118 -14.94 11.19 4.18
CA VAL A 118 -14.20 11.11 5.45
C VAL A 118 -14.50 12.33 6.33
N TYR A 119 -14.58 13.54 5.77
CA TYR A 119 -15.00 14.74 6.49
C TYR A 119 -16.36 14.55 7.15
N LYS A 120 -17.36 14.03 6.41
CA LYS A 120 -18.68 13.74 6.97
C LYS A 120 -18.63 12.64 8.03
N ALA A 121 -17.95 11.54 7.76
CA ALA A 121 -17.86 10.40 8.67
C ALA A 121 -17.18 10.74 10.00
N THR A 122 -16.29 11.73 9.98
CA THR A 122 -15.55 12.18 11.16
C THR A 122 -16.13 13.45 11.81
N ASN A 123 -17.29 13.93 11.35
CA ASN A 123 -17.90 15.19 11.78
C ASN A 123 -16.92 16.38 11.73
N GLY A 124 -16.10 16.43 10.68
CA GLY A 124 -15.13 17.50 10.43
C GLY A 124 -13.80 17.40 11.17
N LEU A 125 -13.52 16.29 11.88
CA LEU A 125 -12.19 16.08 12.48
C LEU A 125 -11.10 15.88 11.41
N PHE A 126 -11.45 15.24 10.30
CA PHE A 126 -10.67 15.29 9.06
C PHE A 126 -11.27 16.38 8.16
N ASP A 127 -10.45 17.34 7.71
CA ASP A 127 -10.90 18.38 6.78
C ASP A 127 -9.81 18.71 5.76
N PRO A 128 -10.02 18.44 4.46
CA PRO A 128 -9.04 18.74 3.42
C PRO A 128 -8.92 20.24 3.11
N THR A 129 -9.72 21.11 3.73
CA THR A 129 -9.74 22.55 3.45
C THR A 129 -8.90 23.37 4.43
N VAL A 130 -8.16 22.71 5.33
CA VAL A 130 -7.30 23.36 6.34
C VAL A 130 -6.04 24.00 5.74
N MET A 131 -5.84 23.91 4.43
CA MET A 131 -4.63 24.41 3.77
C MET A 131 -4.31 25.89 4.06
N PRO A 132 -5.27 26.82 4.16
CA PRO A 132 -4.99 28.19 4.58
C PRO A 132 -4.35 28.28 5.97
N LEU A 133 -4.77 27.44 6.93
CA LEU A 133 -4.15 27.34 8.25
C LEU A 133 -2.77 26.67 8.19
N VAL A 134 -2.64 25.58 7.43
CA VAL A 134 -1.37 24.86 7.23
C VAL A 134 -0.30 25.83 6.66
N ASN A 135 -0.70 26.64 5.68
CA ASN A 135 0.12 27.71 5.13
C ASN A 135 0.42 28.81 6.14
N TYR A 136 -0.56 29.25 6.93
CA TYR A 136 -0.35 30.25 7.99
C TYR A 136 0.66 29.78 9.03
N TRP A 137 0.57 28.53 9.47
CA TRP A 137 1.50 27.94 10.45
C TRP A 137 2.88 27.58 9.87
N GLY A 138 3.08 27.76 8.57
CA GLY A 138 4.36 27.52 7.89
C GLY A 138 4.68 26.04 7.65
N PHE A 139 3.66 25.17 7.69
CA PHE A 139 3.77 23.76 7.30
C PHE A 139 3.54 23.53 5.81
N GLY A 140 2.84 24.46 5.14
CA GLY A 140 2.50 24.37 3.71
C GLY A 140 3.61 24.85 2.76
N TYR A 141 3.24 25.09 1.50
CA TYR A 141 4.16 25.51 0.44
C TYR A 141 4.51 27.01 0.47
N ARG A 142 3.78 27.81 1.26
CA ARG A 142 4.10 29.25 1.42
C ARG A 142 5.34 29.44 2.29
N LYS A 143 6.14 30.46 1.98
CA LYS A 143 7.32 30.81 2.79
C LYS A 143 6.92 31.04 4.25
N ARG A 144 7.61 30.36 5.16
CA ARG A 144 7.44 30.52 6.60
C ARG A 144 7.62 32.00 6.98
N GLN A 145 6.56 32.58 7.53
CA GLN A 145 6.61 33.94 8.08
C GLN A 145 6.93 33.86 9.58
N VAL A 146 7.43 34.95 10.16
CA VAL A 146 7.49 35.08 11.62
C VAL A 146 6.05 35.15 12.11
N LEU A 147 5.61 34.11 12.82
CA LEU A 147 4.24 34.03 13.30
C LEU A 147 4.12 34.75 14.63
N ASP A 148 3.12 35.62 14.73
CA ASP A 148 2.60 36.03 16.02
C ASP A 148 1.59 34.97 16.47
N TYR A 149 2.05 34.07 17.35
CA TYR A 149 1.25 32.97 17.90
C TYR A 149 0.03 33.45 18.72
N SER A 150 -0.13 34.76 18.95
CA SER A 150 -1.20 35.36 19.73
C SER A 150 -2.27 36.09 18.91
N ASP A 151 -2.13 36.19 17.59
CA ASP A 151 -3.09 36.91 16.73
C ASP A 151 -4.34 36.06 16.42
N GLN A 152 -5.19 35.91 17.44
CA GLN A 152 -6.45 35.19 17.33
C GLN A 152 -7.37 35.76 16.25
N SER A 153 -7.35 37.08 16.04
CA SER A 153 -8.18 37.74 15.02
C SER A 153 -7.79 37.29 13.61
N LYS A 154 -6.49 37.09 13.36
CA LYS A 154 -6.02 36.54 12.08
C LYS A 154 -6.42 35.08 11.90
N ILE A 155 -6.34 34.26 12.94
CA ILE A 155 -6.77 32.86 12.91
C ILE A 155 -8.27 32.76 12.62
N ASP A 156 -9.09 33.56 13.32
CA ASP A 156 -10.54 33.60 13.11
C ASP A 156 -10.89 33.99 11.68
N SER A 157 -10.18 34.96 11.11
CA SER A 157 -10.31 35.34 9.70
C SER A 157 -9.99 34.19 8.74
N ILE A 158 -8.96 33.40 9.02
CA ILE A 158 -8.59 32.26 8.17
C ILE A 158 -9.61 31.13 8.32
N MET A 159 -10.15 30.90 9.51
CA MET A 159 -11.18 29.89 9.75
C MET A 159 -12.49 30.15 9.01
N MET A 160 -12.76 31.38 8.59
CA MET A 160 -13.87 31.64 7.68
C MET A 160 -13.72 30.92 6.32
N LEU A 161 -12.50 30.58 5.90
CA LEU A 161 -12.19 29.87 4.65
C LEU A 161 -12.17 28.34 4.79
N VAL A 162 -12.05 27.83 6.01
CA VAL A 162 -11.93 26.39 6.32
C VAL A 162 -13.31 25.79 6.59
N GLY A 163 -13.59 24.64 6.01
CA GLY A 163 -14.83 23.88 6.16
C GLY A 163 -15.24 23.28 4.81
N MET A 164 -15.20 21.95 4.70
CA MET A 164 -15.67 21.26 3.49
C MET A 164 -17.17 21.49 3.23
N ASP A 165 -17.94 21.85 4.27
CA ASP A 165 -19.34 22.30 4.18
C ASP A 165 -19.52 23.64 3.44
N LYS A 166 -18.44 24.36 3.12
CA LYS A 166 -18.44 25.58 2.29
C LYS A 166 -18.15 25.28 0.82
N TRP A 167 -17.73 24.06 0.51
CA TRP A 167 -17.46 23.61 -0.85
C TRP A 167 -18.68 22.87 -1.42
N ARG A 168 -19.00 23.13 -2.68
CA ARG A 168 -20.03 22.39 -3.41
C ARG A 168 -19.42 21.84 -4.70
N TYR A 169 -19.92 20.71 -5.15
CA TYR A 169 -19.54 20.17 -6.45
C TYR A 169 -20.76 19.62 -7.18
N SER A 170 -20.66 19.58 -8.50
CA SER A 170 -21.59 18.82 -9.34
C SER A 170 -20.86 18.24 -10.54
N GLU A 171 -21.19 17.01 -10.88
CA GLU A 171 -20.78 16.40 -12.14
C GLU A 171 -21.72 16.87 -13.25
N GLN A 172 -21.15 17.46 -14.28
CA GLN A 172 -21.84 17.99 -15.45
C GLN A 172 -21.31 17.28 -16.70
N GLU A 173 -22.06 17.34 -17.80
CA GLU A 173 -21.58 16.83 -19.10
C GLU A 173 -20.27 17.51 -19.53
N ALA A 174 -20.11 18.80 -19.17
CA ALA A 174 -18.91 19.59 -19.47
C ALA A 174 -17.74 19.35 -18.51
N GLY A 175 -17.91 18.57 -17.43
CA GLY A 175 -16.85 18.24 -16.48
C GLY A 175 -17.27 18.35 -15.01
N PHE A 176 -16.33 18.76 -14.16
CA PHE A 176 -16.51 18.85 -12.71
C PHE A 176 -16.62 20.31 -12.29
N GLU A 177 -17.82 20.74 -11.87
CA GLU A 177 -18.03 22.09 -11.35
C GLU A 177 -17.75 22.10 -9.84
N ILE A 178 -16.94 23.04 -9.37
CA ILE A 178 -16.64 23.28 -7.96
C ILE A 178 -17.02 24.71 -7.62
N ARG A 179 -17.72 24.89 -6.49
CA ARG A 179 -17.94 26.19 -5.87
C ARG A 179 -17.26 26.27 -4.52
N LYS A 180 -16.55 27.37 -4.29
CA LYS A 180 -15.75 27.62 -3.07
C LYS A 180 -15.74 29.11 -2.72
N PRO A 181 -15.52 29.48 -1.44
CA PRO A 181 -15.18 30.86 -1.09
C PRO A 181 -13.86 31.30 -1.77
N THR A 182 -13.77 32.58 -2.16
CA THR A 182 -12.49 33.16 -2.60
C THR A 182 -11.44 33.03 -1.49
N GLY A 183 -10.25 32.52 -1.84
CA GLY A 183 -9.17 32.23 -0.89
C GLY A 183 -9.28 30.90 -0.14
N ALA A 184 -10.36 30.13 -0.29
CA ALA A 184 -10.39 28.76 0.21
C ALA A 184 -9.46 27.87 -0.62
N GLU A 185 -8.75 26.96 0.06
CA GLU A 185 -7.72 26.08 -0.50
C GLU A 185 -7.92 24.64 -0.01
N LEU A 186 -7.60 23.67 -0.86
CA LEU A 186 -7.60 22.24 -0.57
C LEU A 186 -6.18 21.70 -0.35
N ASP A 187 -6.08 20.68 0.47
CA ASP A 187 -4.92 19.84 0.68
C ASP A 187 -5.36 18.38 0.86
N PHE A 188 -4.87 17.52 -0.02
CA PHE A 188 -5.15 16.09 0.00
C PHE A 188 -3.99 15.27 0.60
N SER A 189 -2.99 15.90 1.21
CA SER A 189 -1.81 15.20 1.75
C SER A 189 -2.16 14.07 2.73
N ALA A 190 -3.28 14.18 3.44
CA ALA A 190 -3.76 13.18 4.40
C ALA A 190 -4.57 12.00 3.77
N ILE A 191 -4.78 12.00 2.44
CA ILE A 191 -5.56 10.95 1.75
C ILE A 191 -4.95 10.51 0.41
N ALA A 192 -4.16 11.37 -0.24
CA ALA A 192 -3.64 11.15 -1.59
C ALA A 192 -2.71 9.94 -1.72
N LYS A 193 -1.88 9.66 -0.71
CA LYS A 193 -1.00 8.48 -0.71
C LYS A 193 -1.80 7.18 -0.61
N GLY A 194 -2.79 7.12 0.30
CA GLY A 194 -3.71 5.99 0.39
C GLY A 194 -4.45 5.75 -0.93
N TYR A 195 -4.95 6.82 -1.56
CA TYR A 195 -5.53 6.73 -2.90
C TYR A 195 -4.56 6.19 -3.94
N ALA A 196 -3.30 6.65 -3.96
CA ALA A 196 -2.30 6.17 -4.90
C ALA A 196 -1.99 4.68 -4.70
N VAL A 197 -1.92 4.22 -3.45
CA VAL A 197 -1.76 2.80 -3.11
C VAL A 197 -2.91 1.98 -3.70
N ASP A 198 -4.15 2.39 -3.46
CA ASP A 198 -5.34 1.69 -3.97
C ASP A 198 -5.39 1.68 -5.50
N TYR A 199 -5.04 2.81 -6.13
CA TYR A 199 -5.05 2.96 -7.58
C TYR A 199 -3.99 2.07 -8.25
N ILE A 200 -2.78 2.01 -7.69
CA ILE A 200 -1.71 1.13 -8.18
C ILE A 200 -2.06 -0.34 -7.92
N ALA A 201 -2.66 -0.67 -6.78
CA ALA A 201 -3.15 -2.02 -6.50
C ALA A 201 -4.18 -2.47 -7.54
N ASP A 202 -5.17 -1.65 -7.86
CA ASP A 202 -6.18 -1.95 -8.90
C ASP A 202 -5.54 -2.09 -10.30
N TYR A 203 -4.56 -1.25 -10.64
CA TYR A 203 -3.80 -1.42 -11.89
C TYR A 203 -3.09 -2.79 -11.95
N ILE A 204 -2.39 -3.19 -10.87
CA ILE A 204 -1.71 -4.47 -10.77
C ILE A 204 -2.72 -5.62 -10.89
N GLU A 205 -3.87 -5.56 -10.21
CA GLU A 205 -4.92 -6.58 -10.31
C GLU A 205 -5.41 -6.77 -11.74
N LYS A 206 -5.59 -5.67 -12.49
CA LYS A 206 -6.03 -5.69 -13.89
C LYS A 206 -5.02 -6.36 -14.83
N THR A 207 -3.74 -6.43 -14.45
CA THR A 207 -2.72 -7.21 -15.19
C THR A 207 -2.79 -8.72 -14.91
N GLY A 208 -3.63 -9.16 -13.96
CA GLY A 208 -3.80 -10.56 -13.58
C GLY A 208 -2.84 -11.04 -12.49
N ILE A 209 -2.01 -10.15 -11.93
CA ILE A 209 -1.11 -10.45 -10.81
C ILE A 209 -1.93 -10.56 -9.53
N LYS A 210 -1.77 -11.67 -8.80
CA LYS A 210 -2.59 -11.99 -7.62
C LYS A 210 -1.87 -11.81 -6.28
N ASN A 211 -0.55 -11.80 -6.31
CA ASN A 211 0.31 -11.74 -5.13
C ASN A 211 1.15 -10.48 -5.21
N TYR A 212 0.83 -9.49 -4.40
CA TYR A 212 1.55 -8.22 -4.39
C TYR A 212 1.35 -7.43 -3.10
N MET A 213 2.27 -6.50 -2.89
CA MET A 213 2.20 -5.47 -1.86
C MET A 213 2.61 -4.15 -2.50
N VAL A 214 1.84 -3.11 -2.25
CA VAL A 214 2.11 -1.71 -2.64
C VAL A 214 2.27 -0.92 -1.36
N GLU A 215 3.38 -0.20 -1.24
CA GLU A 215 3.67 0.73 -0.14
C GLU A 215 4.09 2.08 -0.72
N ILE A 216 3.52 3.17 -0.20
CA ILE A 216 3.89 4.54 -0.56
C ILE A 216 3.88 5.38 0.72
N GLY A 217 5.05 5.68 1.30
CA GLY A 217 5.17 6.56 2.45
C GLY A 217 4.53 6.08 3.75
N GLY A 218 4.44 4.76 3.95
CA GLY A 218 3.82 4.11 5.10
C GLY A 218 2.38 3.64 4.88
N GLU A 219 1.72 4.10 3.82
CA GLU A 219 0.43 3.57 3.36
C GLU A 219 0.66 2.26 2.61
N VAL A 220 -0.05 1.21 3.00
CA VAL A 220 0.18 -0.15 2.47
C VAL A 220 -1.13 -0.78 2.01
N TYR A 221 -1.10 -1.46 0.88
CA TYR A 221 -2.11 -2.45 0.49
C TYR A 221 -1.41 -3.73 0.07
N ALA A 222 -1.93 -4.89 0.48
CA ALA A 222 -1.39 -6.16 0.02
C ALA A 222 -2.48 -7.19 -0.24
N ARG A 223 -2.22 -8.08 -1.19
CA ARG A 223 -3.10 -9.21 -1.55
C ARG A 223 -2.28 -10.46 -1.85
N GLY A 224 -2.86 -11.60 -1.51
CA GLY A 224 -2.31 -12.92 -1.76
C GLY A 224 -1.15 -13.25 -0.83
N LEU A 225 -0.22 -14.04 -1.35
CA LEU A 225 0.93 -14.52 -0.59
C LEU A 225 2.16 -13.65 -0.86
N SER A 226 3.14 -13.72 0.02
CA SER A 226 4.47 -13.13 -0.16
C SER A 226 5.45 -14.15 -0.77
N LYS A 227 6.69 -13.73 -1.04
CA LYS A 227 7.79 -14.62 -1.48
C LYS A 227 8.09 -15.79 -0.54
N LYS A 228 7.63 -15.72 0.71
CA LYS A 228 7.76 -16.78 1.71
C LYS A 228 6.56 -17.74 1.70
N ASN A 229 5.64 -17.59 0.75
CA ASN A 229 4.39 -18.35 0.65
C ASN A 229 3.52 -18.23 1.91
N LYS A 230 3.48 -17.04 2.50
CA LYS A 230 2.69 -16.65 3.67
C LYS A 230 1.99 -15.33 3.40
N SER A 231 0.91 -15.02 4.13
CA SER A 231 0.30 -13.67 4.12
C SER A 231 1.34 -12.58 4.35
N TRP A 232 1.07 -11.40 3.81
CA TRP A 232 1.95 -10.24 3.97
C TRP A 232 1.95 -9.79 5.42
N ALA A 233 3.14 -9.60 5.99
CA ALA A 233 3.33 -9.19 7.38
C ALA A 233 3.87 -7.76 7.39
N ILE A 234 3.12 -6.85 8.00
CA ILE A 234 3.45 -5.43 8.11
C ILE A 234 3.77 -5.13 9.58
N GLY A 235 4.98 -4.62 9.83
CA GLY A 235 5.39 -4.20 11.16
C GLY A 235 4.73 -2.88 11.53
N LEU A 236 4.20 -2.78 12.75
CA LEU A 236 3.78 -1.53 13.36
C LEU A 236 4.97 -0.99 14.14
N ASN A 237 5.59 0.07 13.63
CA ASN A 237 6.77 0.67 14.24
C ASN A 237 6.45 1.23 15.63
N THR A 238 7.43 1.15 16.53
CA THR A 238 7.37 1.82 17.83
C THR A 238 7.40 3.34 17.60
N PRO A 239 6.40 4.11 18.09
CA PRO A 239 6.34 5.56 17.89
C PRO A 239 7.28 6.28 18.87
N SER A 240 8.59 6.16 18.63
CA SER A 240 9.63 6.79 19.43
C SER A 240 10.77 7.26 18.53
N GLU A 241 11.28 8.46 18.79
CA GLU A 241 12.41 9.04 18.02
C GLU A 241 13.69 8.19 18.12
N ASP A 242 13.85 7.43 19.20
CA ASP A 242 15.01 6.56 19.45
C ASP A 242 14.81 5.14 18.88
N ALA A 243 13.63 4.80 18.35
CA ALA A 243 13.33 3.48 17.81
C ALA A 243 14.07 3.26 16.49
N GLY A 244 14.78 2.13 16.39
CA GLY A 244 15.36 1.68 15.13
C GLY A 244 14.30 1.21 14.14
N PHE A 245 14.66 1.12 12.85
CA PHE A 245 13.76 0.63 11.81
C PHE A 245 13.19 -0.78 12.05
N THR A 246 13.83 -1.58 12.92
CA THR A 246 13.43 -2.94 13.29
C THR A 246 12.64 -3.04 14.59
N ASP A 247 12.40 -1.91 15.25
CA ASP A 247 11.70 -1.87 16.52
C ASP A 247 10.20 -1.74 16.26
N TYR A 248 9.53 -2.89 16.23
CA TYR A 248 8.08 -2.99 16.03
C TYR A 248 7.38 -3.34 17.34
N GLU A 249 6.28 -2.65 17.63
CA GLU A 249 5.39 -3.02 18.74
C GLU A 249 4.54 -4.25 18.38
N ASP A 250 4.16 -4.37 17.11
CA ASP A 250 3.33 -5.48 16.64
C ASP A 250 3.58 -5.79 15.16
N ILE A 251 3.06 -6.92 14.69
CA ILE A 251 3.09 -7.33 13.28
C ILE A 251 1.69 -7.78 12.87
N VAL A 252 1.11 -7.06 11.92
CA VAL A 252 -0.22 -7.36 11.37
C VAL A 252 -0.08 -8.11 10.06
N SER A 253 -0.84 -9.20 9.92
CA SER A 253 -0.95 -9.91 8.64
C SER A 253 -2.13 -9.35 7.83
N ILE A 254 -1.88 -8.97 6.58
CA ILE A 254 -2.91 -8.38 5.70
C ILE A 254 -3.05 -9.17 4.39
N ASP A 255 -4.29 -9.28 3.90
CA ASP A 255 -4.65 -9.86 2.61
C ASP A 255 -5.96 -9.23 2.11
N GLY A 256 -5.88 -8.52 0.99
CA GLY A 256 -7.01 -7.83 0.37
C GLY A 256 -7.45 -6.57 1.10
N ILE A 257 -6.63 -6.01 1.98
CA ILE A 257 -6.94 -4.82 2.79
C ILE A 257 -5.77 -3.82 2.78
N GLY A 258 -6.12 -2.54 2.98
CA GLY A 258 -5.19 -1.45 3.20
C GLY A 258 -4.91 -1.20 4.68
N LEU A 259 -3.72 -0.66 4.98
CA LEU A 259 -3.28 -0.24 6.30
C LEU A 259 -2.59 1.12 6.17
N ALA A 260 -2.88 2.03 7.09
CA ALA A 260 -2.22 3.33 7.19
C ALA A 260 -2.03 3.70 8.67
N SER A 261 -1.00 4.48 8.96
CA SER A 261 -0.71 4.99 10.30
C SER A 261 -0.43 6.50 10.24
N SER A 262 -0.90 7.23 11.24
CA SER A 262 -0.56 8.64 11.45
C SER A 262 0.14 8.80 12.80
N GLY A 263 1.33 9.41 12.80
CA GLY A 263 2.12 9.60 14.01
C GLY A 263 3.39 10.41 13.71
N ASN A 264 4.02 10.90 14.77
CA ASN A 264 5.34 11.53 14.71
C ASN A 264 6.42 10.52 15.08
#